data_AF-A0A947WP73-F1
#
_entry.id   AF-A0A947WP73-F1
#
_cell.length_a   1.000
_cell.length_b   1.000
_cell.length_c   1.000
_cell.angle_alpha   90.00
_cell.angle_beta   90.00
_cell.angle_gamma   90.00
#
_symmetry.space_group_name_H-M   'P 1'
#
loop_
_entity.id
_entity.type
_entity.pdbx_description
1 polymer ?
#
loop_
_entity_poly.entity_id
_entity_poly.type
_entity_poly.pdbx_seq_one_letter_code
_entity_poly.pdbx_strand_id
1 'polypeptide(L)'
;MKKKSKNIWRIFFSSKIVVLVGLVLLVIVSAALVKELIRKHKINEEIAQVRYKIERLEKRNKDLTASIEYFSTDSYKEIQARQSLNFQKEGEKAVAISTPAKPNTDTESEITEKFENEVDERSNAKKWWDYFFKSKE
;
A
#
# COMPACT_ATOMS: atom_id res chain seq x y z
N MET A 1 -35.88 12.34 -76.07
CA MET A 1 -35.86 12.00 -74.62
C MET A 1 -35.18 10.65 -74.38
N LYS A 2 -34.57 10.51 -73.20
CA LYS A 2 -33.50 9.58 -72.75
C LYS A 2 -33.76 8.08 -72.93
N LYS A 3 -32.75 7.32 -73.39
CA LYS A 3 -32.68 5.85 -73.25
C LYS A 3 -31.21 5.39 -73.06
N LYS A 4 -30.71 5.42 -71.81
CA LYS A 4 -29.36 4.93 -71.43
C LYS A 4 -29.34 4.11 -70.12
N SER A 5 -30.46 3.52 -69.69
CA SER A 5 -30.53 2.79 -68.41
C SER A 5 -30.28 1.27 -68.49
N LYS A 6 -30.31 0.65 -69.69
CA LYS A 6 -30.18 -0.82 -69.82
C LYS A 6 -28.78 -1.36 -69.53
N ASN A 7 -27.73 -0.56 -69.71
CA ASN A 7 -26.34 -1.02 -69.51
C ASN A 7 -25.93 -0.99 -68.03
N ILE A 8 -26.58 -0.14 -67.23
CA ILE A 8 -26.31 0.04 -65.81
C ILE A 8 -26.67 -1.25 -65.05
N TRP A 9 -27.83 -1.85 -65.35
CA TRP A 9 -28.25 -3.12 -64.75
C TRP A 9 -27.33 -4.30 -65.09
N ARG A 10 -26.77 -4.38 -66.29
CA ARG A 10 -25.80 -5.42 -66.68
C ARG A 10 -24.45 -5.28 -65.97
N ILE A 11 -24.03 -4.05 -65.69
CA ILE A 11 -22.79 -3.75 -64.95
C ILE A 11 -23.00 -4.10 -63.47
N PHE A 12 -24.11 -3.68 -62.87
CA PHE A 12 -24.47 -4.03 -61.49
C PHE A 12 -24.69 -5.54 -61.28
N PHE A 13 -25.17 -6.29 -62.29
CA PHE A 13 -25.31 -7.75 -62.26
C PHE A 13 -24.09 -8.51 -62.78
N SER A 14 -22.95 -7.85 -63.03
CA SER A 14 -21.72 -8.56 -63.33
C SER A 14 -21.18 -9.22 -62.05
N SER A 15 -20.82 -10.51 -62.12
CA SER A 15 -20.33 -11.30 -60.98
C SER A 15 -19.20 -10.59 -60.20
N LYS A 16 -18.35 -9.83 -60.90
CA LYS A 16 -17.24 -9.08 -60.29
C LYS A 16 -17.70 -7.90 -59.41
N ILE A 17 -18.73 -7.16 -59.79
CA ILE A 17 -19.23 -6.02 -59.01
C ILE A 17 -20.02 -6.50 -57.78
N VAL A 18 -20.80 -7.57 -57.92
CA VAL A 18 -21.50 -8.19 -56.78
C VAL A 18 -20.49 -8.68 -55.73
N VAL A 19 -19.41 -9.34 -56.17
CA VAL A 19 -18.33 -9.77 -55.26
C VAL A 19 -17.64 -8.59 -54.59
N LEU A 20 -17.36 -7.52 -55.32
CA LEU A 20 -16.71 -6.32 -54.76
C LEU A 20 -17.61 -5.62 -53.72
N VAL A 21 -18.89 -5.45 -54.02
CA VAL A 21 -19.87 -4.88 -53.06
C VAL A 21 -20.03 -5.79 -51.84
N GLY A 22 -20.09 -7.11 -52.03
CA GLY A 22 -20.12 -8.08 -50.94
C GLY A 22 -18.88 -8.00 -50.05
N LEU A 23 -17.69 -7.85 -50.64
CA LEU A 23 -16.44 -7.67 -49.90
C LEU A 23 -16.45 -6.37 -49.09
N VAL A 24 -16.91 -5.26 -49.68
CA VAL A 24 -17.02 -3.98 -48.98
C VAL A 24 -17.99 -4.08 -47.80
N LEU A 25 -19.15 -4.71 -48.00
CA LEU A 25 -20.12 -4.94 -46.92
C LEU A 25 -19.52 -5.82 -45.82
N LEU A 26 -18.79 -6.88 -46.18
CA LEU A 26 -18.12 -7.76 -45.22
C LEU A 26 -17.10 -6.97 -44.38
N VAL A 27 -16.30 -6.11 -45.01
CA VAL A 27 -15.34 -5.25 -44.30
C VAL A 27 -16.07 -4.32 -43.33
N ILE A 28 -17.17 -3.68 -43.75
CA ILE A 28 -17.94 -2.78 -42.88
C ILE A 28 -18.50 -3.53 -41.66
N VAL A 29 -19.11 -4.69 -41.87
CA VAL A 29 -19.66 -5.53 -40.80
C VAL A 29 -18.55 -6.00 -39.86
N SER A 30 -17.42 -6.46 -40.41
CA SER A 30 -16.28 -6.91 -39.61
C SER A 30 -15.72 -5.77 -38.75
N ALA A 31 -15.59 -4.56 -39.29
CA ALA A 31 -15.12 -3.39 -38.56
C ALA A 31 -16.08 -3.00 -37.43
N ALA A 32 -17.40 -3.09 -37.66
CA ALA A 32 -18.40 -2.84 -36.63
C ALA A 32 -18.31 -3.87 -35.49
N LEU A 33 -18.13 -5.15 -35.82
CA LEU A 33 -17.96 -6.21 -34.83
C LEU A 33 -16.69 -6.02 -33.99
N VAL A 34 -15.56 -5.71 -34.63
CA VAL A 34 -14.30 -5.44 -33.92
C VAL A 34 -14.44 -4.26 -32.96
N LYS A 35 -15.08 -3.16 -33.41
CA LYS A 35 -15.35 -2.00 -32.54
C LYS A 35 -16.21 -2.37 -31.34
N GLU A 36 -17.25 -3.18 -31.54
CA GLU A 36 -18.14 -3.62 -30.47
C GLU A 36 -17.42 -4.54 -29.47
N LEU A 37 -16.55 -5.44 -29.94
CA LEU A 37 -15.73 -6.28 -29.08
C LEU A 37 -14.78 -5.45 -28.21
N ILE A 38 -14.08 -4.47 -28.79
CA ILE A 38 -13.19 -3.57 -28.05
C ILE A 38 -14.00 -2.79 -27.01
N ARG A 39 -15.18 -2.27 -27.40
CA ARG A 39 -16.05 -1.53 -26.48
C ARG A 39 -16.51 -2.39 -25.31
N LYS A 40 -16.96 -3.62 -25.58
CA LYS A 40 -17.35 -4.57 -24.52
C LYS A 40 -16.19 -4.88 -23.58
N HIS A 41 -14.99 -5.07 -24.11
CA HIS A 41 -13.81 -5.34 -23.28
C HIS A 41 -13.51 -4.18 -22.35
N LYS A 42 -13.49 -2.95 -22.89
CA LYS A 42 -13.29 -1.73 -22.09
C LYS A 42 -14.34 -1.56 -20.98
N ILE A 43 -15.61 -1.79 -21.29
CA ILE A 43 -16.69 -1.72 -20.30
C ILE A 43 -16.49 -2.77 -19.19
N ASN A 44 -16.11 -3.99 -19.56
CA ASN A 44 -15.86 -5.05 -18.57
C ASN A 44 -14.66 -4.73 -17.67
N GLU A 45 -13.60 -4.14 -18.22
CA GLU A 45 -12.46 -3.65 -17.43
C GLU A 45 -12.89 -2.56 -16.45
N GLU A 46 -13.68 -1.58 -16.90
CA GLU A 46 -14.22 -0.52 -16.04
C GLU A 46 -15.09 -1.11 -14.91
N ILE A 47 -15.94 -2.09 -15.22
CA ILE A 47 -16.74 -2.81 -14.22
C ILE A 47 -15.84 -3.52 -13.21
N ALA A 48 -14.81 -4.23 -13.67
CA ALA A 48 -13.87 -4.92 -12.78
C ALA A 48 -13.14 -3.95 -11.86
N GLN A 49 -12.66 -2.82 -12.39
CA GLN A 49 -12.01 -1.77 -11.60
C GLN A 49 -12.95 -1.16 -10.56
N VAL A 50 -14.20 -0.87 -10.93
CA VAL A 50 -15.19 -0.33 -10.00
C VAL A 50 -15.51 -1.34 -8.89
N ARG A 51 -15.69 -2.62 -9.23
CA ARG A 51 -15.92 -3.70 -8.24
C ARG A 51 -14.75 -3.82 -7.27
N TYR A 52 -13.53 -3.80 -7.78
CA TYR A 52 -12.33 -3.83 -6.94
C TYR A 52 -12.27 -2.62 -5.99
N LYS A 53 -12.64 -1.43 -6.46
CA LYS A 53 -12.71 -0.23 -5.61
C LYS A 53 -13.74 -0.39 -4.50
N ILE A 54 -14.92 -0.93 -4.80
CA ILE A 54 -15.97 -1.20 -3.80
C ILE A 54 -15.44 -2.12 -2.71
N GLU A 55 -14.88 -3.28 -3.10
CA GLU A 55 -14.35 -4.26 -2.14
C GLU A 55 -13.24 -3.66 -1.26
N ARG A 56 -12.33 -2.88 -1.86
CA ARG A 56 -11.27 -2.17 -1.11
C ARG A 56 -11.84 -1.16 -0.13
N LEU A 57 -12.88 -0.42 -0.52
CA LEU A 57 -13.53 0.57 0.36
C LEU A 57 -14.28 -0.12 1.50
N GLU A 58 -14.99 -1.20 1.23
CA GLU A 58 -15.67 -1.99 2.25
C GLU A 58 -14.69 -2.57 3.27
N LYS A 59 -13.56 -3.12 2.80
CA LYS A 59 -12.49 -3.60 3.69
C LYS A 59 -11.95 -2.47 4.57
N ARG A 60 -11.63 -1.32 3.99
CA ARG A 60 -11.17 -0.14 4.75
C ARG A 60 -12.20 0.32 5.78
N ASN A 61 -13.47 0.30 5.42
CA ASN A 61 -14.55 0.69 6.34
C ASN A 61 -14.61 -0.27 7.54
N LYS A 62 -14.53 -1.59 7.29
CA LYS A 62 -14.46 -2.61 8.35
C LYS A 62 -13.24 -2.42 9.25
N ASP A 63 -12.05 -2.23 8.68
CA ASP A 63 -10.81 -2.03 9.44
C ASP A 63 -10.87 -0.76 10.31
N LEU A 64 -11.40 0.33 9.77
CA LEU A 64 -11.61 1.58 10.49
C LEU A 64 -12.63 1.41 11.62
N THR A 65 -13.73 0.72 11.36
CA THR A 65 -14.77 0.46 12.37
C THR A 65 -14.22 -0.36 13.52
N ALA A 66 -13.46 -1.42 13.23
CA ALA A 66 -12.78 -2.24 14.24
C ALA A 66 -11.78 -1.42 15.07
N SER A 67 -11.06 -0.48 14.43
CA SER A 67 -10.13 0.41 15.13
C SER A 67 -10.87 1.37 16.07
N ILE A 68 -11.98 1.96 15.61
CA ILE A 68 -12.84 2.83 16.44
C ILE A 68 -13.37 2.05 17.64
N GLU A 69 -13.87 0.83 17.41
CA GLU A 69 -14.35 -0.04 18.47
C GLU A 69 -13.24 -0.33 19.49
N TYR A 70 -12.05 -0.72 19.04
CA TYR A 70 -10.90 -0.96 19.92
C TYR A 70 -10.55 0.27 20.77
N PHE A 71 -10.47 1.46 20.17
CA PHE A 71 -10.20 2.71 20.90
C PHE A 71 -11.32 3.10 21.87
N SER A 72 -12.55 2.67 21.62
CA SER A 72 -13.68 2.88 22.53
C SER A 72 -13.64 1.99 23.78
N THR A 73 -12.88 0.88 23.74
CA THR A 73 -12.81 -0.07 24.85
C THR A 73 -12.18 0.55 26.09
N ASP A 74 -12.64 0.12 27.26
CA ASP A 74 -12.08 0.58 28.53
C ASP A 74 -10.63 0.10 28.73
N SER A 75 -10.26 -1.03 28.10
CA SER A 75 -8.88 -1.51 28.08
C SER A 75 -7.92 -0.52 27.42
N TYR A 76 -8.33 0.09 26.30
CA TYR A 76 -7.53 1.09 25.61
C TYR A 76 -7.45 2.39 26.44
N LYS A 77 -8.57 2.84 27.02
CA LYS A 77 -8.58 4.00 27.93
C LYS A 77 -7.67 3.78 29.13
N GLU A 78 -7.66 2.59 29.71
CA GLU A 78 -6.79 2.24 30.84
C GLU A 78 -5.31 2.27 30.43
N ILE A 79 -4.95 1.69 29.29
CA ILE A 79 -3.58 1.75 28.77
C ILE A 79 -3.14 3.20 28.56
N GLN A 80 -4.00 4.03 27.94
CA GLN A 80 -3.70 5.45 27.73
C GLN A 80 -3.59 6.22 29.05
N ALA A 81 -4.42 5.93 30.05
CA ALA A 81 -4.32 6.52 31.39
C ALA A 81 -3.02 6.11 32.12
N ARG A 82 -2.65 4.82 32.05
CA ARG A 82 -1.37 4.30 32.59
C ARG A 82 -0.18 4.99 31.95
N GLN A 83 -0.20 5.20 30.63
CA GLN A 83 0.90 5.82 29.89
C GLN A 83 0.99 7.34 30.09
N SER A 84 -0.16 8.03 30.07
CA SER A 84 -0.19 9.50 30.05
C SER A 84 -0.22 10.11 31.44
N LEU A 85 -0.82 9.42 32.40
CA LEU A 85 -1.07 9.94 33.75
C LEU A 85 -0.35 9.12 34.83
N ASN A 86 0.48 8.13 34.45
CA ASN A 86 1.01 7.11 35.36
C ASN A 86 -0.08 6.50 36.26
N PHE A 87 -1.32 6.42 35.72
CA PHE A 87 -2.50 6.01 36.47
C PHE A 87 -2.35 4.56 36.94
N GLN A 88 -2.71 4.30 38.20
CA GLN A 88 -2.61 2.99 38.85
C GLN A 88 -3.95 2.56 39.40
N LYS A 89 -4.26 1.28 39.29
CA LYS A 89 -5.43 0.69 39.95
C LYS A 89 -5.15 0.49 41.44
N GLU A 90 -6.23 0.47 42.24
CA GLU A 90 -6.13 0.17 43.66
C GLU A 90 -5.45 -1.20 43.87
N GLY A 91 -4.32 -1.20 44.57
CA GLY A 91 -3.50 -2.39 44.82
C GLY A 91 -2.22 -2.53 43.97
N GLU A 92 -1.99 -1.70 42.95
CA GLU A 92 -0.71 -1.66 42.22
C GLU A 92 0.37 -0.85 42.96
N LYS A 93 1.63 -1.30 42.91
CA LYS A 93 2.79 -0.58 43.47
C LYS A 93 3.68 -0.03 42.36
N ALA A 94 3.77 1.30 42.26
CA ALA A 94 4.77 1.97 41.42
C ALA A 94 6.19 1.72 41.95
N VAL A 95 7.11 1.28 41.09
CA VAL A 95 8.55 1.30 41.41
C VAL A 95 9.22 2.28 40.46
N ALA A 96 9.61 3.44 40.97
CA ALA A 96 10.44 4.38 40.24
C ALA A 96 11.89 3.89 40.29
N ILE A 97 12.42 3.43 39.15
CA ILE A 97 13.84 3.08 39.03
C ILE A 97 14.60 4.38 38.81
N SER A 98 15.12 4.96 39.89
CA SER A 98 16.09 6.04 39.79
C SER A 98 17.41 5.45 39.32
N THR A 99 17.73 5.57 38.02
CA THR A 99 19.14 5.53 37.60
C THR A 99 19.87 6.62 38.38
N PRO A 100 20.98 6.32 39.08
CA PRO A 100 21.70 7.33 39.83
C PRO A 100 22.09 8.45 38.89
N ALA A 101 21.47 9.60 39.07
CA ALA A 101 21.89 10.83 38.42
C ALA A 101 23.36 11.03 38.79
N LYS A 102 24.21 11.24 37.77
CA LYS A 102 25.56 11.77 38.01
C LYS A 102 25.39 13.01 38.89
N PRO A 103 26.05 13.08 40.05
CA PRO A 103 25.87 14.19 40.96
C PRO A 103 26.47 15.45 40.32
N ASN A 104 25.65 16.48 40.13
CA ASN A 104 26.18 17.83 40.09
C ASN A 104 26.69 18.12 41.52
N THR A 105 28.00 18.12 41.65
CA THR A 105 28.71 18.29 42.91
C THR A 105 28.60 19.73 43.38
N ASP A 106 27.97 19.96 44.53
CA ASP A 106 28.48 20.91 45.51
C ASP A 106 28.63 20.15 46.84
N THR A 107 29.88 20.09 47.31
CA THR A 107 30.34 19.67 48.64
C THR A 107 30.59 18.17 48.88
N GLU A 108 31.84 17.80 48.60
CA GLU A 108 32.80 17.18 49.54
C GLU A 108 32.50 15.77 50.10
N SER A 109 33.08 14.74 49.47
CA SER A 109 34.01 13.81 50.13
C SER A 109 34.57 12.80 49.12
N GLU A 110 35.88 12.63 49.20
CA GLU A 110 36.71 11.79 48.35
C GLU A 110 36.30 10.31 48.40
N ILE A 111 35.87 9.78 47.25
CA ILE A 111 36.13 8.39 46.87
C ILE A 111 36.62 8.43 45.43
N THR A 112 37.94 8.64 45.29
CA THR A 112 38.65 8.49 44.03
C THR A 112 38.79 7.00 43.73
N GLU A 113 37.75 6.37 43.17
CA GLU A 113 37.99 5.23 42.28
C GLU A 113 38.13 5.77 40.86
N LYS A 114 39.38 5.83 40.41
CA LYS A 114 39.75 6.02 39.01
C LYS A 114 39.08 4.92 38.17
N PHE A 115 37.90 5.20 37.64
CA PHE A 115 37.51 4.60 36.37
C PHE A 115 38.34 5.29 35.29
N GLU A 116 39.48 4.68 35.00
CA GLU A 116 40.25 4.92 33.80
C GLU A 116 39.33 4.56 32.62
N ASN A 117 38.60 5.57 32.14
CA ASN A 117 37.89 5.47 30.88
C ASN A 117 38.98 5.52 29.81
N GLU A 118 39.57 4.36 29.50
CA GLU A 118 40.21 4.19 28.20
C GLU A 118 39.14 4.46 27.15
N VAL A 119 39.19 5.66 26.55
CA VAL A 119 38.36 5.98 25.40
C VAL A 119 38.86 5.07 24.29
N ASP A 120 38.17 3.96 24.10
CA ASP A 120 38.47 3.04 23.03
C ASP A 120 38.19 3.75 21.70
N GLU A 121 39.26 4.25 21.07
CA GLU A 121 39.24 5.03 19.82
C GLU A 121 38.80 4.19 18.61
N ARG A 122 38.60 2.88 18.77
CA ARG A 122 38.13 2.02 17.67
C ARG A 122 36.73 2.46 17.21
N SER A 123 36.57 2.53 15.89
CA SER A 123 35.27 2.71 15.24
C SER A 123 34.26 1.67 15.70
N ASN A 124 33.00 2.06 15.81
CA ASN A 124 31.89 1.20 16.25
C ASN A 124 31.82 -0.10 15.43
N ALA A 125 32.12 -0.07 14.13
CA ALA A 125 32.12 -1.25 13.29
C ALA A 125 33.15 -2.31 13.75
N LYS A 126 34.35 -1.87 14.16
CA LYS A 126 35.43 -2.75 14.63
C LYS A 126 35.10 -3.33 16.01
N LYS A 127 34.44 -2.55 16.86
CA LYS A 127 33.94 -3.01 18.18
C LYS A 127 32.92 -4.15 18.03
N TRP A 128 31.98 -4.01 17.09
CA TRP A 128 30.99 -5.06 16.82
C TRP A 128 31.63 -6.32 16.24
N TRP A 129 32.58 -6.18 15.32
CA TRP A 129 33.30 -7.32 14.76
C TRP A 129 34.07 -8.10 15.83
N ASP A 130 34.80 -7.40 16.70
CA ASP A 130 35.52 -8.04 17.81
C ASP A 130 34.53 -8.71 18.80
N TYR A 131 33.39 -8.09 19.10
CA TYR A 131 32.39 -8.70 19.99
C TYR A 131 31.85 -10.04 19.46
N PHE A 132 31.55 -10.11 18.16
CA PHE A 132 30.93 -11.29 17.56
C PHE A 132 31.93 -12.38 17.16
N PHE A 133 33.17 -12.02 16.85
CA PHE A 133 34.12 -12.94 16.21
C PHE A 133 35.45 -13.06 16.94
N LYS A 134 35.73 -12.26 17.97
CA LYS A 134 36.89 -12.47 18.82
C LYS A 134 36.53 -13.48 19.92
N SER A 135 36.67 -14.76 19.60
CA SER A 135 36.65 -15.84 20.58
C SER A 135 37.85 -15.71 21.53
N LYS A 136 37.57 -15.77 22.83
CA LYS A 136 38.56 -15.85 23.89
C LYS A 136 39.06 -17.31 23.94
N GLU A 137 40.31 -17.56 23.62
CA GLU A 137 41.05 -18.70 24.19
C GLU A 137 41.52 -18.34 25.61
#